data_AF-A0A959HMU6-F1
#
_entry.id   AF-A0A959HMU6-F1
#
_cell.length_a   1.000
_cell.length_b   1.000
_cell.length_c   1.000
_cell.angle_alpha   90.00
_cell.angle_beta   90.00
_cell.angle_gamma   90.00
#
_symmetry.space_group_name_H-M   'P 1'
#
loop_
_entity.id
_entity.type
_entity.pdbx_description
1 polymer ?
#
loop_
_entity_poly.entity_id
_entity_poly.type
_entity_poly.pdbx_seq_one_letter_code
_entity_poly.pdbx_strand_id
1 'polypeptide(L)'
;MAHIINYISERIDLSKYGDTVEGITYSPTISEKLPENLRGNENDYIKSRKRWFLSIDLDYHKALQMNDWEYDQYVLEGFLQCLERPGEVKGFDKAAFKKDILEIIGALLRQAA
;
A
#
# COMPACT_ATOMS: atom_id res chain seq x y z
N MET A 1 8.93 -7.39 -9.44
CA MET A 1 9.34 -7.02 -8.07
C MET A 1 8.94 -5.61 -7.60
N ALA A 2 8.24 -4.76 -8.37
CA ALA A 2 7.57 -3.55 -7.86
C ALA A 2 6.46 -3.08 -8.82
N HIS A 3 5.84 -4.01 -9.57
CA HIS A 3 5.03 -3.62 -10.73
C HIS A 3 3.62 -3.18 -10.33
N ILE A 4 2.96 -3.89 -9.42
CA ILE A 4 1.55 -3.60 -9.08
C ILE A 4 1.37 -2.24 -8.42
N ILE A 5 2.21 -1.88 -7.45
CA ILE A 5 2.00 -0.61 -6.73
C ILE A 5 2.43 0.58 -7.59
N ASN A 6 3.53 0.50 -8.34
CA ASN A 6 3.87 1.53 -9.32
C ASN A 6 2.78 1.64 -10.41
N TYR A 7 2.24 0.52 -10.87
CA TYR A 7 1.12 0.48 -11.82
C TYR A 7 -0.14 1.17 -11.26
N ILE A 8 -0.45 0.96 -9.98
CA ILE A 8 -1.54 1.63 -9.26
C ILE A 8 -1.26 3.14 -9.17
N SER A 9 -0.05 3.54 -8.74
CA SER A 9 0.33 4.96 -8.60
C SER A 9 0.35 5.72 -9.93
N GLU A 10 0.66 5.07 -11.04
CA GLU A 10 0.68 5.69 -12.38
C GLU A 10 -0.72 5.83 -13.00
N ARG A 11 -1.69 5.00 -12.58
CA ARG A 11 -3.04 4.94 -13.21
C ARG A 11 -4.14 5.55 -12.37
N ILE A 12 -3.90 5.77 -11.09
CA ILE A 12 -4.89 6.37 -10.20
C ILE A 12 -4.65 7.87 -10.10
N ASP A 13 -5.63 8.63 -10.57
CA ASP A 13 -5.75 10.05 -10.26
C ASP A 13 -6.28 10.23 -8.84
N LEU A 14 -5.37 10.60 -7.93
CA LEU A 14 -5.65 10.73 -6.50
C LEU A 14 -6.64 11.87 -6.18
N SER A 15 -6.77 12.87 -7.06
CA SER A 15 -7.68 14.00 -6.85
C SER A 15 -9.15 13.57 -6.83
N LYS A 16 -9.49 12.43 -7.45
CA LYS A 16 -10.84 11.83 -7.41
C LYS A 16 -11.30 11.46 -6.00
N TYR A 17 -10.37 11.23 -5.08
CA TYR A 17 -10.66 10.85 -3.70
C TYR A 17 -10.44 12.02 -2.73
N GLY A 18 -9.99 13.18 -3.22
CA GLY A 18 -9.83 14.41 -2.46
C GLY A 18 -8.47 15.09 -2.68
N ASP A 19 -8.44 16.41 -2.50
CA ASP A 19 -7.27 17.26 -2.80
C ASP A 19 -6.16 17.20 -1.74
N THR A 20 -6.38 16.41 -0.69
CA THR A 20 -5.46 16.29 0.44
C THR A 20 -4.26 15.42 0.10
N VAL A 21 -4.39 14.43 -0.78
CA VAL A 21 -3.26 13.54 -1.15
C VAL A 21 -2.92 13.73 -2.62
N GLU A 22 -1.71 14.19 -2.88
CA GLU A 22 -1.14 14.34 -4.23
C GLU A 22 -0.15 13.23 -4.56
N GLY A 23 0.27 12.43 -3.57
CA GLY A 23 1.12 11.28 -3.80
C GLY A 23 1.11 10.28 -2.68
N ILE A 24 1.32 9.02 -3.02
CA ILE A 24 1.49 7.92 -2.08
C ILE A 24 2.89 7.36 -2.28
N THR A 25 3.62 7.16 -1.18
CA THR A 25 4.92 6.50 -1.20
C THR A 25 4.82 5.28 -0.30
N TYR A 26 5.30 4.14 -0.79
CA TYR A 26 5.25 2.89 -0.05
C TYR A 26 6.66 2.31 0.07
N SER A 27 6.93 1.64 1.17
CA SER A 27 8.19 0.93 1.39
C SER A 27 7.90 -0.41 2.06
N PRO A 28 8.05 -1.55 1.34
CA PRO A 28 8.02 -2.85 1.97
C PRO A 28 9.31 -3.06 2.75
N THR A 29 9.19 -3.37 4.04
CA THR A 29 10.33 -3.65 4.93
C THR A 29 10.22 -5.10 5.38
N ILE A 30 11.24 -5.90 5.10
CA ILE A 30 11.31 -7.30 5.55
C ILE A 30 12.13 -7.33 6.84
N SER A 31 11.57 -7.84 7.94
CA SER A 31 12.25 -7.91 9.24
C SER A 31 12.07 -9.27 9.92
N GLU A 32 13.15 -9.79 10.52
CA GLU A 32 13.14 -11.06 11.27
C GLU A 32 12.36 -10.97 12.58
N LYS A 33 12.46 -9.83 13.29
CA LYS A 33 11.72 -9.51 14.52
C LYS A 33 11.72 -8.00 14.70
N LEU A 34 10.59 -7.34 14.45
CA LEU A 34 10.34 -6.04 15.05
C LEU A 34 9.54 -6.27 16.34
N PRO A 35 10.13 -5.97 17.52
CA PRO A 35 9.36 -5.79 18.74
C PRO A 35 8.10 -4.95 18.45
N GLU A 36 6.95 -5.24 19.09
CA GLU A 36 5.70 -4.52 18.81
C GLU A 36 5.84 -2.99 18.90
N ASN A 37 6.74 -2.51 19.75
CA ASN A 37 7.10 -1.10 19.93
C ASN A 37 8.03 -0.51 18.85
N LEU A 38 8.50 -1.33 17.90
CA LEU A 38 9.33 -0.96 16.75
C LEU A 38 8.70 -1.32 15.41
N ARG A 39 7.59 -2.08 15.37
CA ARG A 39 6.77 -2.23 14.15
C ARG A 39 6.43 -0.83 13.63
N GLY A 40 6.83 -0.53 12.41
CA GLY A 40 6.99 0.84 11.93
C GLY A 40 5.70 1.64 12.10
N ASN A 41 5.79 2.69 12.93
CA ASN A 41 4.82 3.78 13.03
C ASN A 41 4.98 4.70 11.83
N GLU A 42 4.74 4.25 10.59
CA GLU A 42 4.90 5.16 9.45
C GLU A 42 3.77 4.97 8.44
N ASN A 43 2.55 5.21 8.93
CA ASN A 43 1.39 5.54 8.13
C ASN A 43 1.20 7.07 8.14
N ASP A 44 2.27 7.79 7.80
CA ASP A 44 2.39 9.22 8.07
C ASP A 44 2.00 10.05 6.86
N TYR A 45 1.09 11.00 7.10
CA TYR A 45 0.72 11.99 6.11
C TYR A 45 1.52 13.27 6.31
N ILE A 46 2.43 13.57 5.38
CA ILE A 46 3.23 14.80 5.39
C ILE A 46 2.46 15.90 4.67
N LYS A 47 1.73 16.72 5.45
CA LYS A 47 0.86 17.79 4.94
C LYS A 47 1.58 18.80 4.02
N SER A 48 2.82 19.17 4.32
CA SER A 48 3.59 20.13 3.50
C SER A 48 3.93 19.61 2.11
N ARG A 49 3.92 18.29 1.92
CA ARG A 49 4.19 17.62 0.65
C ARG A 49 2.95 16.93 0.06
N LYS A 50 1.80 17.05 0.75
CA LYS A 50 0.55 16.31 0.48
C LYS A 50 0.79 14.84 0.13
N ARG A 51 1.69 14.21 0.87
CA ARG A 51 2.17 12.86 0.56
C ARG A 51 1.89 11.91 1.70
N TRP A 52 1.28 10.78 1.38
CA TRP A 52 0.98 9.73 2.33
C TRP A 52 2.04 8.63 2.23
N PHE A 53 2.76 8.39 3.32
CA PHE A 53 3.78 7.36 3.42
C PHE A 53 3.19 6.12 4.08
N LEU A 54 3.38 4.97 3.44
CA LEU A 54 2.91 3.66 3.88
C LEU A 54 4.11 2.74 4.05
N SER A 55 4.52 2.50 5.30
CA SER A 55 5.46 1.42 5.61
C SER A 55 4.72 0.09 5.75
N ILE A 56 5.18 -0.93 5.02
CA ILE A 56 4.57 -2.26 5.01
C ILE A 56 5.58 -3.25 5.59
N ASP A 57 5.33 -3.71 6.81
CA ASP A 57 6.16 -4.71 7.47
C ASP A 57 5.77 -6.11 6.99
N LEU A 58 6.70 -6.82 6.36
CA LEU A 58 6.52 -8.19 5.88
C LEU A 58 7.34 -9.16 6.74
N ASP A 59 6.74 -10.31 7.05
CA ASP A 59 7.43 -11.38 7.78
C ASP A 59 8.55 -11.98 6.92
N TYR A 60 9.78 -11.94 7.45
CA TYR A 60 10.97 -12.43 6.75
C TYR A 60 10.93 -13.92 6.42
N HIS A 61 10.54 -14.76 7.38
CA HIS A 61 10.51 -16.20 7.16
C HIS A 61 9.42 -16.58 6.15
N LYS A 62 8.30 -15.86 6.18
CA LYS A 62 7.22 -16.03 5.21
C LYS A 62 7.66 -15.56 3.82
N ALA A 63 8.31 -14.39 3.71
CA ALA A 63 8.77 -13.82 2.45
C ALA A 63 9.81 -14.70 1.75
N LEU A 64 10.73 -15.33 2.49
CA LEU A 64 11.76 -16.23 1.92
C LEU A 64 11.21 -17.50 1.26
N GLN A 65 10.01 -17.93 1.64
CA GLN A 65 9.38 -19.15 1.13
C GLN A 65 8.45 -18.89 -0.07
N MET A 66 8.20 -17.62 -0.39
CA MET A 66 7.30 -17.20 -1.46
C MET A 66 8.01 -17.15 -2.80
N ASN A 67 7.30 -17.54 -3.86
CA ASN A 67 7.69 -17.18 -5.21
C ASN A 67 7.35 -15.71 -5.51
N ASP A 68 7.83 -15.17 -6.63
CA ASP A 68 7.65 -13.75 -7.00
C ASP A 68 6.17 -13.31 -6.99
N TRP A 69 5.26 -14.19 -7.43
CA TRP A 69 3.83 -13.91 -7.47
C TRP A 69 3.22 -13.85 -6.06
N GLU A 70 3.53 -14.82 -5.22
CA GLU A 70 3.09 -14.86 -3.83
C GLU A 70 3.64 -13.67 -3.03
N TYR A 71 4.88 -13.26 -3.31
CA TYR A 71 5.48 -12.08 -2.72
C TYR A 71 4.75 -10.80 -3.13
N ASP A 72 4.46 -10.61 -4.42
CA ASP A 72 3.72 -9.45 -4.91
C ASP A 72 2.29 -9.40 -4.32
N GLN A 73 1.61 -10.54 -4.16
CA GLN A 73 0.33 -10.63 -3.44
C GLN A 73 0.48 -10.25 -1.97
N TYR A 74 1.52 -10.73 -1.30
CA TYR A 74 1.75 -10.45 0.12
C TYR A 74 2.07 -8.96 0.39
N VAL A 75 2.84 -8.32 -0.49
CA VAL A 75 3.07 -6.87 -0.49
C VAL A 75 1.75 -6.10 -0.65
N LEU A 76 0.90 -6.54 -1.58
CA LEU A 76 -0.39 -5.91 -1.84
C LEU A 76 -1.36 -6.03 -0.64
N GLU A 77 -1.43 -7.20 -0.01
CA GLU A 77 -2.22 -7.39 1.21
C GLU A 77 -1.77 -6.43 2.31
N GLY A 78 -0.45 -6.31 2.52
CA GLY A 78 0.12 -5.37 3.47
C GLY A 78 -0.21 -3.91 3.15
N PHE A 79 -0.16 -3.53 1.87
CA PHE A 79 -0.58 -2.20 1.42
C PHE A 79 -2.05 -1.91 1.77
N LEU A 80 -2.96 -2.85 1.49
CA LEU A 80 -4.39 -2.71 1.80
C LEU A 80 -4.65 -2.62 3.30
N GLN A 81 -3.93 -3.40 4.10
CA GLN A 81 -4.01 -3.32 5.57
C GLN A 81 -3.55 -1.95 6.08
N CYS A 82 -2.49 -1.37 5.50
CA CYS A 82 -2.03 -0.03 5.87
C CYS A 82 -3.08 1.06 5.55
N LEU A 83 -3.88 0.92 4.50
CA LEU A 83 -4.99 1.84 4.23
C LEU A 83 -6.10 1.78 5.29
N GLU A 84 -6.32 0.60 5.88
CA GLU A 84 -7.33 0.39 6.93
C GLU A 84 -6.87 0.84 8.32
N ARG A 85 -5.56 1.03 8.53
CA ARG A 85 -5.04 1.49 9.82
C ARG A 85 -5.62 2.88 10.17
N PRO A 86 -5.96 3.12 11.45
CA PRO A 86 -6.39 4.43 11.91
C PRO A 86 -5.23 5.43 11.73
N GLY A 87 -5.47 6.44 10.90
CA GLY A 87 -4.53 7.50 10.57
C GLY A 87 -5.29 8.56 9.76
N GLU A 88 -5.41 9.77 10.27
CA GLU A 88 -6.29 10.77 9.67
C GLU A 88 -5.64 11.47 8.47
N VAL A 89 -6.06 11.09 7.26
CA VAL A 89 -5.95 11.97 6.09
C VAL A 89 -7.32 12.60 5.86
N LYS A 90 -7.57 13.75 6.52
CA LYS A 90 -8.88 14.42 6.44
C LYS A 90 -9.18 14.85 5.00
N GLY A 91 -10.40 14.57 4.55
CA GLY A 91 -10.86 14.93 3.21
C GLY A 91 -10.35 14.00 2.10
N PHE A 92 -9.77 12.84 2.45
CA PHE A 92 -9.44 11.78 1.49
C PHE A 92 -10.37 10.58 1.67
N ASP A 93 -11.10 10.20 0.62
CA ASP A 93 -12.01 9.06 0.60
C ASP A 93 -11.24 7.75 0.43
N LYS A 94 -10.76 7.22 1.56
CA LYS A 94 -10.05 5.94 1.62
C LYS A 94 -10.88 4.76 1.12
N ALA A 95 -12.20 4.80 1.31
CA ALA A 95 -13.07 3.68 0.95
C ALA A 95 -13.23 3.58 -0.56
N ALA A 96 -13.50 4.71 -1.23
CA ALA A 96 -13.54 4.78 -2.69
C ALA A 96 -12.17 4.42 -3.30
N PHE A 97 -11.07 4.97 -2.74
CA PHE A 97 -9.72 4.65 -3.21
C PHE A 97 -9.40 3.15 -3.10
N LYS A 98 -9.72 2.52 -1.95
CA LYS A 98 -9.52 1.09 -1.75
C LYS A 98 -10.33 0.25 -2.75
N LYS A 99 -11.57 0.63 -3.01
CA LYS A 99 -12.44 -0.07 -3.97
C LYS A 99 -11.83 -0.07 -5.37
N ASP A 100 -11.40 1.09 -5.86
CA ASP A 100 -10.83 1.21 -7.21
C ASP A 100 -9.51 0.41 -7.34
N ILE A 101 -8.69 0.39 -6.29
CA ILE A 101 -7.49 -0.47 -6.24
C ILE A 101 -7.86 -1.94 -6.43
N LEU A 102 -8.83 -2.45 -5.67
CA LEU A 102 -9.28 -3.83 -5.76
C LEU A 102 -9.84 -4.17 -7.14
N GLU A 103 -10.56 -3.24 -7.78
CA GLU A 103 -11.06 -3.42 -9.15
C GLU A 103 -9.91 -3.51 -10.18
N ILE A 104 -8.90 -2.65 -10.07
CA ILE A 104 -7.71 -2.68 -10.93
C ILE A 104 -6.97 -4.01 -10.78
N ILE A 105 -6.75 -4.46 -9.55
CA ILE A 105 -6.08 -5.75 -9.28
C ILE A 105 -6.90 -6.91 -9.81
N GLY A 106 -8.22 -6.90 -9.58
CA GLY A 106 -9.13 -7.91 -10.12
C GLY A 106 -9.15 -7.94 -11.64
N ALA A 107 -8.94 -6.82 -12.32
CA ALA A 107 -8.78 -6.76 -13.77
C ALA A 107 -7.43 -7.36 -14.22
N LEU A 108 -6.33 -7.02 -13.54
CA LEU A 108 -4.99 -7.56 -13.83
C LEU A 108 -4.94 -9.09 -13.66
N LEU A 109 -5.52 -9.61 -12.58
CA LEU A 109 -5.63 -11.05 -12.31
C LEU A 109 -6.37 -11.79 -13.42
N ARG A 110 -7.45 -11.20 -13.95
CA ARG A 110 -8.24 -11.78 -15.04
C ARG A 110 -7.54 -11.76 -16.40
N GLN A 111 -6.55 -10.89 -16.60
CA GLN A 111 -5.76 -10.83 -17.83
C GLN A 111 -4.57 -11.79 -17.81
N ALA A 112 -4.14 -12.23 -16.62
CA ALA A 112 -3.04 -13.17 -16.43
C ALA A 112 -3.47 -14.65 -16.38
N ALA A 113 -4.78 -14.92 -16.35
CA ALA A 113 -5.41 -16.24 -16.35
C ALA A 113 -5.90 -16.63 -17.75
#